data_AF-A0A2N6N8X6-F1
#
_entry.id   AF-A0A2N6N8X6-F1
#
_cell.length_a   1.000
_cell.length_b   1.000
_cell.length_c   1.000
_cell.angle_alpha   90.00
_cell.angle_beta   90.00
_cell.angle_gamma   90.00
#
_symmetry.space_group_name_H-M   'P 1'
#
loop_
_entity.id
_entity.type
_entity.pdbx_description
1 polymer ?
#
loop_
_entity_poly.entity_id
_entity_poly.type
_entity_poly.pdbx_seq_one_letter_code
_entity_poly.pdbx_strand_id
1 'polypeptide(L)'
;MSTCGTCWRVFPAGWQSRQQHMDATGHCPPDFECDTCDKYFGSQQAVNQHMNDVGHWAESSESDAPDYECDDCDENFFDEEGLHDHEVKEHLYCAPCDRYFQNWNSINQVGPPPSFCRISTDVK
;
A
#
# COMPACT_ATOMS: atom_id res chain seq x y z
N MET A 1 4.22 29.23 9.66
CA MET A 1 5.06 29.53 10.85
C MET A 1 5.05 28.28 11.69
N SER A 2 6.20 27.67 11.95
CA SER A 2 6.23 26.34 12.57
C SER A 2 6.79 26.40 13.99
N THR A 3 6.35 25.53 14.89
CA THR A 3 6.75 25.56 16.31
C THR A 3 7.41 24.26 16.76
N CYS A 4 8.42 24.32 17.62
CA CYS A 4 9.01 23.12 18.20
C CYS A 4 8.08 22.53 19.27
N GLY A 5 7.72 21.25 19.18
CA GLY A 5 6.83 20.59 20.14
C GLY A 5 7.43 20.38 21.52
N THR A 6 8.76 20.36 21.63
CA THR A 6 9.46 20.17 22.91
C THR A 6 9.71 21.48 23.66
N CYS A 7 10.20 22.52 22.97
CA CYS A 7 10.58 23.79 23.61
C CYS A 7 9.71 24.99 23.21
N TRP A 8 8.68 24.76 22.39
CA TRP A 8 7.68 25.77 21.97
C TRP A 8 8.25 27.00 21.27
N ARG A 9 9.50 26.93 20.80
CA ARG A 9 10.11 27.98 19.99
C ARG A 9 9.40 28.09 18.63
N VAL A 10 9.12 29.31 18.21
CA VAL A 10 8.51 29.62 16.91
C VAL A 10 9.58 29.88 15.85
N PHE A 11 9.39 29.33 14.67
CA PHE A 11 10.26 29.44 13.50
C PHE A 11 9.49 30.15 12.36
N PRO A 12 9.70 31.47 12.19
CA PRO A 12 9.04 32.25 11.14
C PRO A 12 9.47 31.82 9.73
N ALA A 13 10.69 31.31 9.59
CA ALA A 13 11.25 30.80 8.34
C ALA A 13 10.61 29.47 7.88
N GLY A 14 9.67 28.92 8.65
CA GLY A 14 8.90 27.73 8.27
C GLY A 14 9.52 26.41 8.72
N TRP A 15 9.04 25.33 8.11
CA TRP A 15 9.32 23.96 8.51
C TRP A 15 10.81 23.61 8.44
N GLN A 16 11.54 24.02 7.39
CA GLN A 16 12.96 23.66 7.26
C GLN A 16 13.81 24.21 8.43
N SER A 17 13.55 25.44 8.86
CA SER A 17 14.31 26.06 9.96
C SER A 17 14.01 25.38 11.30
N ARG A 18 12.75 24.96 11.51
CA ARG A 18 12.36 24.17 12.67
C ARG A 18 13.01 22.78 12.63
N GLN A 19 13.02 22.11 11.48
CA GLN A 19 13.61 20.77 11.33
C GLN A 19 15.10 20.79 11.68
N GLN A 20 15.85 21.76 11.16
CA GLN A 20 17.27 21.93 11.52
C GLN A 20 17.48 22.13 13.03
N HIS A 21 16.60 22.90 13.69
CA HIS A 21 16.63 23.04 15.14
C HIS A 21 16.38 21.69 15.83
N MET A 22 15.36 20.94 15.38
CA MET A 22 15.01 19.64 15.95
C MET A 22 16.15 18.62 15.79
N ASP A 23 16.78 18.57 14.62
CA ASP A 23 17.93 17.71 14.34
C ASP A 23 19.14 18.07 15.22
N ALA A 24 19.38 19.38 15.44
CA ALA A 24 20.50 19.85 16.24
C ALA A 24 20.30 19.64 17.76
N THR A 25 19.07 19.70 18.25
CA THR A 25 18.76 19.60 19.68
C THR A 25 18.16 18.26 20.11
N GLY A 26 17.84 17.38 19.17
CA GLY A 26 17.09 16.15 19.41
C GLY A 26 15.66 16.39 19.89
N HIS A 27 15.05 17.51 19.49
CA HIS A 27 13.65 17.81 19.84
C HIS A 27 12.69 17.18 18.85
N CYS A 28 11.45 16.95 19.29
CA CYS A 28 10.41 16.33 18.46
C CYS A 28 9.30 17.35 18.10
N PRO A 29 8.56 17.08 17.00
CA PRO A 29 7.34 17.81 16.68
C PRO A 29 6.25 17.63 17.76
N PRO A 30 5.24 18.51 17.81
CA PRO A 30 4.03 18.28 18.61
C PRO A 30 3.35 16.97 18.21
N ASP A 31 2.76 16.28 19.19
CA ASP A 31 1.90 15.15 18.90
C ASP A 31 0.69 15.59 18.05
N PHE A 32 0.31 14.74 17.10
CA PHE A 32 -0.86 14.95 16.24
C PHE A 32 -0.81 16.25 15.42
N GLU A 33 0.36 16.57 14.85
CA GLU A 33 0.52 17.61 13.84
C GLU A 33 0.04 17.15 12.46
N CYS A 34 -0.46 18.08 11.64
CA CYS A 34 -0.74 17.87 10.23
C CYS A 34 0.54 18.00 9.41
N ASP A 35 0.85 17.02 8.57
CA ASP A 35 2.07 17.05 7.74
C ASP A 35 2.02 18.11 6.62
N THR A 36 0.83 18.57 6.26
CA THR A 36 0.61 19.50 5.14
C THR A 36 0.47 20.95 5.59
N CYS A 37 0.18 21.21 6.87
CA CYS A 37 0.02 22.58 7.38
C CYS A 37 0.41 22.73 8.86
N ASP A 38 0.61 23.96 9.34
CA ASP A 38 1.06 24.24 10.73
C ASP A 38 -0.03 23.99 11.82
N LYS A 39 -1.01 23.11 11.59
CA LYS A 39 -2.06 22.76 12.57
C LYS A 39 -1.70 21.49 13.34
N TYR A 40 -1.98 21.49 14.64
CA TYR A 40 -1.90 20.33 15.50
C TYR A 40 -3.19 20.16 16.29
N PHE A 41 -3.47 18.92 16.70
CA PHE A 41 -4.75 18.52 17.25
C PHE A 41 -4.59 17.80 18.58
N GLY A 42 -5.70 17.61 19.31
CA GLY A 42 -5.69 16.89 20.59
C GLY A 42 -5.68 15.37 20.44
N SER A 43 -5.84 14.84 19.22
CA SER A 43 -5.87 13.41 18.95
C SER A 43 -5.61 13.09 17.47
N GLN A 44 -5.15 11.87 17.20
CA GLN A 44 -4.98 11.37 15.83
C GLN A 44 -6.29 11.40 15.02
N GLN A 45 -7.42 11.13 15.67
CA GLN A 45 -8.72 11.15 15.00
C GLN A 45 -9.09 12.55 14.50
N ALA A 46 -8.73 13.59 15.26
CA ALA A 46 -8.92 14.98 14.84
C ALA A 46 -7.97 15.38 13.69
N VAL A 47 -6.75 14.84 13.63
CA VAL A 47 -5.86 14.99 12.47
C VAL A 47 -6.50 14.35 11.24
N ASN A 48 -6.97 13.11 11.34
CA ASN A 48 -7.57 12.40 10.20
C ASN A 48 -8.83 13.12 9.70
N GLN A 49 -9.68 13.59 10.61
CA GLN A 49 -10.84 14.40 10.24
C GLN A 49 -10.42 15.68 9.51
N HIS A 50 -9.42 16.39 10.02
CA HIS A 50 -8.87 17.54 9.34
C HIS A 50 -8.34 17.19 7.95
N MET A 51 -7.52 16.15 7.81
CA MET A 51 -6.95 15.72 6.53
C MET A 51 -8.06 15.42 5.50
N ASN A 52 -9.17 14.80 5.93
CA ASN A 52 -10.36 14.58 5.10
C ASN A 52 -11.07 15.88 4.73
N ASP A 53 -11.33 16.76 5.70
CA ASP A 53 -12.15 17.97 5.53
C ASP A 53 -11.50 18.97 4.57
N VAL A 54 -10.16 19.07 4.58
CA VAL A 54 -9.43 20.02 3.74
C VAL A 54 -8.69 19.35 2.58
N GLY A 55 -8.84 18.04 2.40
CA GLY A 55 -8.17 17.28 1.34
C GLY A 55 -6.64 17.37 1.41
N HIS A 56 -6.08 17.34 2.63
CA HIS A 56 -4.62 17.39 2.84
C HIS A 56 -3.94 16.02 2.69
N TRP A 57 -4.71 14.95 2.52
CA TRP A 57 -4.16 13.69 2.05
C TRP A 57 -3.42 13.98 0.76
N ALA A 58 -2.13 13.61 0.71
CA ALA A 58 -1.42 13.57 -0.56
C ALA A 58 -2.34 12.85 -1.54
N GLU A 59 -2.58 13.49 -2.68
CA GLU A 59 -3.37 12.93 -3.78
C GLU A 59 -2.90 11.49 -3.92
N SER A 60 -3.72 10.52 -3.47
CA SER A 60 -3.51 9.12 -3.82
C SER A 60 -3.64 9.17 -5.32
N SER A 61 -2.48 9.16 -5.95
CA SER A 61 -2.26 9.50 -7.33
C SER A 61 -3.21 8.71 -8.21
N GLU A 62 -3.46 9.25 -9.40
CA GLU A 62 -4.19 8.64 -10.51
C GLU A 62 -3.56 7.33 -11.00
N SER A 63 -3.43 6.36 -10.10
CA SER A 63 -2.74 5.08 -10.25
C SER A 63 -3.33 3.99 -9.34
N ASP A 64 -4.41 4.24 -8.59
CA ASP A 64 -5.28 3.16 -8.07
C ASP A 64 -6.14 2.55 -9.20
N ALA A 65 -5.68 2.63 -10.45
CA ALA A 65 -6.21 1.76 -11.48
C ALA A 65 -5.60 0.38 -11.19
N PRO A 66 -6.41 -0.67 -11.03
CA PRO A 66 -5.87 -2.02 -10.91
C PRO A 66 -5.05 -2.33 -12.16
N ASP A 67 -3.75 -2.61 -11.97
CA ASP A 67 -2.80 -2.86 -13.05
C ASP A 67 -2.93 -4.28 -13.63
N TYR A 68 -3.69 -5.16 -12.99
CA TYR A 68 -3.79 -6.59 -13.32
C TYR A 68 -5.25 -6.96 -13.62
N GLU A 69 -5.53 -7.33 -14.87
CA GLU A 69 -6.86 -7.77 -15.33
C GLU A 69 -6.90 -9.28 -15.47
N CYS A 70 -8.03 -9.90 -15.11
CA CYS A 70 -8.26 -11.31 -15.41
C CYS A 70 -8.69 -11.48 -16.88
N ASP A 71 -8.05 -12.38 -17.62
CA ASP A 71 -8.44 -12.68 -19.02
C ASP A 71 -9.77 -13.43 -19.12
N ASP A 72 -10.21 -14.11 -18.05
CA ASP A 72 -11.41 -14.95 -18.02
C ASP A 72 -12.64 -14.24 -17.44
N CYS A 73 -12.49 -13.09 -16.78
CA CYS A 73 -13.60 -12.31 -16.23
C CYS A 73 -13.28 -10.81 -16.04
N ASP A 74 -14.30 -9.99 -15.77
CA ASP A 74 -14.14 -8.54 -15.63
C ASP A 74 -13.56 -8.08 -14.27
N GLU A 75 -12.93 -8.99 -13.50
CA GLU A 75 -12.31 -8.64 -12.22
C GLU A 75 -10.89 -8.10 -12.42
N ASN A 76 -10.53 -7.09 -11.64
CA ASN A 76 -9.24 -6.43 -11.71
C ASN A 76 -8.58 -6.38 -10.31
N PHE A 77 -7.26 -6.45 -10.29
CA PHE A 77 -6.43 -6.58 -9.09
C PHE A 77 -5.30 -5.55 -9.08
N PHE A 78 -4.87 -5.18 -7.88
CA PHE A 78 -3.81 -4.19 -7.66
C PHE A 78 -2.40 -4.80 -7.63
N ASP A 79 -2.31 -6.13 -7.66
CA ASP A 79 -1.05 -6.87 -7.60
C ASP A 79 -1.19 -8.26 -8.27
N GLU A 80 -0.06 -8.82 -8.71
CA GLU A 80 0.03 -10.11 -9.40
C GLU A 80 -0.40 -11.29 -8.52
N GLU A 81 -0.15 -11.24 -7.20
CA GLU A 81 -0.52 -12.32 -6.27
C GLU A 81 -2.04 -12.41 -6.11
N GLY A 82 -2.73 -11.26 -6.04
CA GLY A 82 -4.18 -11.15 -6.02
C GLY A 82 -4.82 -11.74 -7.28
N LEU A 83 -4.31 -11.39 -8.47
CA LEU A 83 -4.79 -11.99 -9.73
C LEU A 83 -4.55 -13.51 -9.75
N HIS A 84 -3.36 -13.97 -9.37
CA HIS A 84 -3.03 -15.40 -9.37
C HIS A 84 -3.93 -16.22 -8.44
N ASP A 85 -4.17 -15.73 -7.21
CA ASP A 85 -5.05 -16.40 -6.25
C ASP A 85 -6.49 -16.49 -6.78
N HIS A 86 -6.96 -15.43 -7.43
CA HIS A 86 -8.25 -15.41 -8.11
C HIS A 86 -8.33 -16.43 -9.25
N GLU A 87 -7.37 -16.44 -10.17
CA GLU A 87 -7.31 -17.40 -11.28
C GLU A 87 -7.32 -18.86 -10.78
N VAL A 88 -6.60 -19.14 -9.70
CA VAL A 88 -6.53 -20.47 -9.10
C VAL A 88 -7.86 -20.87 -8.45
N LYS A 89 -8.54 -19.95 -7.75
CA LYS A 89 -9.77 -20.22 -6.99
C LYS A 89 -11.03 -20.23 -7.84
N GLU A 90 -11.19 -19.23 -8.68
CA GLU A 90 -12.41 -18.98 -9.44
C GLU A 90 -12.35 -19.67 -10.82
N HIS A 91 -11.20 -19.63 -11.48
CA HIS A 91 -11.02 -20.21 -12.82
C HIS A 91 -10.35 -21.59 -12.81
N LEU A 92 -9.81 -22.03 -11.66
CA LEU A 92 -9.02 -23.26 -11.55
C LEU A 92 -7.89 -23.29 -12.58
N TYR A 93 -7.31 -22.13 -12.88
CA TYR A 93 -6.22 -21.93 -13.82
C TYR A 93 -4.87 -21.91 -13.10
N CYS A 94 -3.87 -22.56 -13.70
CA CYS A 94 -2.51 -22.60 -13.18
C CYS A 94 -1.55 -22.01 -14.21
N ALA A 95 -1.14 -20.75 -14.01
CA ALA A 95 -0.20 -20.07 -14.89
C ALA A 95 1.12 -20.84 -15.12
N PRO A 96 1.76 -21.49 -14.11
CA PRO A 96 2.95 -22.31 -14.34
C PRO A 96 2.75 -23.53 -15.25
N CYS A 97 1.53 -24.08 -15.27
CA CYS A 97 1.18 -25.22 -16.12
C CYS A 97 0.52 -24.80 -17.43
N ASP A 98 0.08 -23.54 -17.54
CA ASP A 98 -0.73 -22.97 -18.62
C ASP A 98 -1.99 -23.79 -18.93
N ARG A 99 -2.73 -24.18 -17.86
CA ARG A 99 -3.87 -25.11 -17.97
C ARG A 99 -4.96 -24.87 -16.93
N TYR A 100 -6.19 -25.20 -17.32
CA TYR A 100 -7.37 -25.27 -16.45
C TYR A 100 -7.56 -26.66 -15.86
N PHE A 101 -8.05 -26.70 -14.63
CA PHE A 101 -8.35 -27.91 -13.89
C PHE A 101 -9.85 -28.06 -13.67
N GLN A 102 -10.30 -29.31 -13.54
CA GLN A 102 -11.74 -29.61 -13.38
C GLN A 102 -12.25 -29.38 -11.96
N ASN A 103 -11.36 -29.30 -10.97
CA ASN A 103 -11.70 -29.06 -9.57
C ASN A 103 -10.48 -28.63 -8.74
N TRP A 104 -10.77 -28.05 -7.56
CA TRP A 104 -9.80 -27.59 -6.57
C TRP A 104 -8.77 -28.66 -6.16
N ASN A 105 -9.17 -29.93 -6.03
CA ASN A 105 -8.26 -31.01 -5.67
C ASN A 105 -7.21 -31.29 -6.75
N SER A 106 -7.54 -31.04 -8.02
CA SER A 106 -6.61 -31.27 -9.13
C SER A 106 -5.58 -30.15 -9.26
N ILE A 107 -5.97 -28.89 -8.96
CA ILE A 107 -5.06 -27.74 -8.98
C ILE A 107 -4.16 -27.66 -7.73
N ASN A 108 -4.63 -28.06 -6.54
CA ASN A 108 -3.78 -28.09 -5.35
C ASN A 108 -2.69 -29.17 -5.39
N GLN A 109 -2.82 -30.16 -6.27
CA GLN A 109 -1.76 -31.15 -6.48
C GLN A 109 -0.60 -30.61 -7.33
N VAL A 110 -0.81 -29.52 -8.09
CA VAL A 110 0.26 -28.84 -8.84
C VAL A 110 0.84 -27.62 -8.09
N GLY A 111 0.18 -27.20 -7.00
CA GLY A 111 0.69 -26.38 -5.89
C GLY A 111 0.81 -24.86 -6.14
N PRO A 112 0.82 -24.05 -5.06
CA PRO A 112 1.84 -23.01 -4.83
C PRO A 112 2.50 -23.20 -3.43
N PRO A 113 3.56 -22.47 -2.98
CA PRO A 113 4.62 -21.62 -3.57
C PRO A 113 6.04 -22.07 -3.07
N PRO A 114 7.12 -21.27 -3.19
CA PRO A 114 7.99 -21.22 -4.38
C PRO A 114 8.50 -22.63 -4.78
N SER A 115 9.06 -22.75 -5.98
CA SER A 115 9.89 -23.88 -6.42
C SER A 115 9.15 -25.03 -7.10
N PHE A 116 9.14 -24.91 -8.44
CA PHE A 116 9.19 -26.00 -9.42
C PHE A 116 7.96 -26.90 -9.54
N CYS A 117 7.14 -26.53 -10.52
CA CYS A 117 6.38 -27.49 -11.31
C CYS A 117 7.33 -28.62 -11.76
N ARG A 118 7.20 -29.81 -11.14
CA ARG A 118 7.81 -31.03 -11.68
C ARG A 118 7.01 -31.41 -12.91
N ILE A 119 7.39 -30.83 -14.04
CA ILE A 119 7.01 -31.31 -15.35
C ILE A 119 7.57 -32.75 -15.41
N SER A 120 6.71 -33.74 -15.18
CA SER A 120 6.99 -35.08 -15.66
C SER A 120 7.07 -34.97 -17.17
N THR A 121 8.30 -34.91 -17.67
CA THR A 121 8.59 -35.16 -19.08
C THR A 121 8.13 -36.58 -19.40
N ASP A 122 6.90 -36.73 -19.87
CA ASP A 122 6.49 -37.91 -20.62
C ASP A 122 5.60 -37.47 -21.80
N VAL A 123 6.30 -37.37 -22.95
CA VAL A 123 5.89 -37.88 -24.26
C VAL A 123 4.80 -37.12 -25.03
N LYS A 124 5.25 -36.31 -25.99
CA LYS A 124 5.45 -36.77 -27.39
C LYS A 124 6.56 -35.99 -28.08
#